data_AF-A0A821I3S0-F1
#
_entry.id   AF-A0A821I3S0-F1
#
_cell.length_a   1.000
_cell.length_b   1.000
_cell.length_c   1.000
_cell.angle_alpha   90.00
_cell.angle_beta   90.00
_cell.angle_gamma   90.00
#
_symmetry.space_group_name_H-M   'P 1'
#
loop_
_entity.id
_entity.type
_entity.pdbx_description
1 polymer ?
#
loop_
_entity_poly.entity_id
_entity_poly.type
_entity_poly.pdbx_seq_one_letter_code
_entity_poly.pdbx_strand_id
1 'polypeptide(L)'
;MRQILYTALDQAGESNNLIDILQLTAKPNIPNSLSLLDSTLLDYFDLTYAIQWPLNIVISQDMLEKYKVIFRFLLRILIVKQVLNEIWVLLKSCKQQNSTLSQLHQYRHQMQHFMTVLINYITNQVIQIAWMEFMRKIQQAKHINEIAAAHNEYLDRTMLNCLLTPNAAPILNEVNRVLTLIIRFRCQLQTYSWILNATHTDPSDPSVQALRTTFEKYHIAVLSLFK
;
A
#
# COMPACT_ATOMS: atom_id res chain seq x y z
N MET A 1 11.14 2.37 -13.37
CA MET A 1 9.77 1.94 -12.98
C MET A 1 9.43 0.54 -13.50
N ARG A 2 9.59 0.28 -14.81
CA ARG A 2 9.56 -1.07 -15.40
C ARG A 2 10.48 -2.05 -14.64
N GLN A 3 11.71 -1.65 -14.36
CA GLN A 3 12.69 -2.48 -13.64
C GLN A 3 12.26 -2.92 -12.23
N ILE A 4 11.61 -2.08 -11.43
CA ILE A 4 11.19 -2.44 -10.06
C ILE A 4 10.05 -3.47 -10.09
N LEU A 5 9.14 -3.35 -11.06
CA LEU A 5 8.05 -4.31 -11.28
C LEU A 5 8.57 -5.63 -11.83
N TYR A 6 9.51 -5.59 -12.80
CA TYR A 6 10.17 -6.80 -13.27
C TYR A 6 10.97 -7.47 -12.15
N THR A 7 11.70 -6.72 -11.32
CA THR A 7 12.41 -7.30 -10.17
C THR A 7 11.45 -7.86 -9.11
N ALA A 8 10.28 -7.24 -8.89
CA ALA A 8 9.26 -7.75 -7.99
C ALA A 8 8.53 -8.99 -8.54
N LEU A 9 8.33 -9.08 -9.87
CA LEU A 9 7.74 -10.23 -10.57
C LEU A 9 8.73 -11.39 -10.73
N ASP A 10 10.01 -11.09 -10.98
CA ASP A 10 11.10 -12.07 -11.06
C ASP A 10 11.40 -12.67 -9.67
N GLN A 11 11.31 -11.85 -8.61
CA GLN A 11 11.34 -12.34 -7.22
C GLN A 11 10.10 -13.16 -6.83
N ALA A 12 8.99 -13.05 -7.57
CA ALA A 12 7.77 -13.81 -7.34
C ALA A 12 7.78 -15.19 -8.01
N GLY A 13 8.81 -15.53 -8.79
CA GLY A 13 9.16 -16.92 -9.12
C GLY A 13 8.17 -17.72 -9.97
N GLU A 14 7.26 -17.09 -10.72
CA GLU A 14 6.30 -17.82 -11.57
C GLU A 14 6.40 -17.43 -13.06
N SER A 15 6.96 -18.36 -13.82
CA SER A 15 6.76 -18.65 -15.26
C SER A 15 6.48 -17.48 -16.23
N ASN A 16 7.41 -17.30 -17.18
CA ASN A 16 7.37 -16.36 -18.31
C ASN A 16 6.05 -16.27 -19.11
N ASN A 17 5.12 -17.23 -18.99
CA ASN A 17 3.82 -17.21 -19.68
C ASN A 17 2.76 -16.31 -19.02
N LEU A 18 2.87 -15.96 -17.73
CA LEU A 18 1.92 -15.05 -17.05
C LEU A 18 2.23 -13.56 -17.32
N ILE A 19 3.48 -13.27 -17.71
CA ILE A 19 3.99 -11.91 -17.95
C ILE A 19 3.35 -11.28 -19.19
N ASP A 20 2.97 -12.08 -20.19
CA ASP A 20 2.32 -11.58 -21.41
C ASP A 20 0.87 -11.14 -21.20
N ILE A 21 0.23 -11.60 -20.10
CA ILE A 21 -1.19 -11.38 -19.85
C ILE A 21 -1.43 -10.15 -18.95
N LEU A 22 -0.51 -9.91 -17.99
CA LEU A 22 -0.55 -8.77 -17.05
C LEU A 22 0.32 -7.62 -17.56
N GLN A 23 -0.30 -6.63 -18.21
CA GLN A 23 0.38 -5.39 -18.57
C GLN A 23 0.03 -4.30 -17.55
N LEU A 24 0.99 -3.87 -16.74
CA LEU A 24 0.83 -2.63 -15.99
C LEU A 24 1.03 -1.47 -16.95
N THR A 25 -0.04 -0.74 -17.26
CA THR A 25 0.02 0.44 -18.11
C THR A 25 -0.09 1.69 -17.25
N ALA A 26 0.80 2.65 -17.49
CA ALA A 26 0.64 3.97 -16.90
C ALA A 26 -0.16 4.85 -17.88
N LYS A 27 -1.14 5.59 -17.37
CA LYS A 27 -1.93 6.53 -18.18
C LYS A 27 -0.99 7.55 -18.84
N PRO A 28 -1.28 7.99 -20.08
CA PRO A 28 -0.33 8.73 -20.92
C PRO A 28 0.05 10.14 -20.43
N ASN A 29 -0.57 10.66 -19.36
CA ASN A 29 -0.29 11.99 -18.81
C ASN A 29 0.20 11.89 -17.37
N ILE A 30 1.40 11.38 -17.13
CA ILE A 30 2.04 11.42 -15.82
C ILE A 30 2.75 12.78 -15.68
N PRO A 31 2.30 13.71 -14.82
CA PRO A 31 3.06 14.93 -14.57
C PRO A 31 4.47 14.60 -14.06
N ASN A 32 5.49 15.19 -14.70
CA ASN A 32 6.90 14.98 -14.37
C ASN A 32 7.30 15.38 -12.94
N SER A 33 6.43 16.06 -12.20
CA SER A 33 6.65 16.51 -10.81
C SER A 33 5.99 15.62 -9.75
N LEU A 34 5.37 14.49 -10.12
CA LEU A 34 4.73 13.62 -9.14
C LEU A 34 5.78 12.86 -8.33
N SER A 35 5.82 13.13 -7.03
CA SER A 35 6.56 12.26 -6.12
C SER A 35 5.81 10.94 -5.99
N LEU A 36 6.51 9.81 -5.78
CA LEU A 36 5.89 8.49 -5.50
C LEU A 36 4.95 8.47 -4.28
N LEU A 37 4.80 9.62 -3.62
CA LEU A 37 4.16 9.89 -2.36
C LEU A 37 2.82 10.59 -2.53
N ASP A 38 2.55 11.12 -3.72
CA ASP A 38 1.29 11.78 -4.01
C ASP A 38 0.22 10.70 -4.26
N SER A 39 -0.88 10.78 -3.51
CA SER A 39 -2.08 9.93 -3.67
C SER A 39 -2.55 9.87 -5.12
N THR A 40 -2.32 10.94 -5.88
CA THR A 40 -2.68 11.09 -7.29
C THR A 40 -1.83 10.23 -8.22
N LEU A 41 -0.58 9.90 -7.89
CA LEU A 41 0.29 9.09 -8.74
C LEU A 41 -0.27 7.66 -8.93
N LEU A 42 -0.92 7.12 -7.90
CA LEU A 42 -1.59 5.82 -7.95
C LEU A 42 -2.77 5.79 -8.94
N ASP A 43 -3.40 6.94 -9.21
CA ASP A 43 -4.52 7.06 -10.17
C ASP A 43 -4.07 6.99 -11.63
N TYR A 44 -2.75 7.16 -11.87
CA TYR A 44 -2.12 7.01 -13.18
C TYR A 44 -1.64 5.59 -13.44
N PHE A 45 -1.61 4.71 -12.44
CA PHE A 45 -1.37 3.29 -12.67
C PHE A 45 -2.67 2.57 -12.98
N ASP A 46 -2.67 1.90 -14.12
CA ASP A 46 -3.73 1.01 -14.55
C ASP A 46 -3.18 -0.40 -14.73
N LEU A 47 -3.95 -1.37 -14.25
CA LEU A 47 -3.66 -2.77 -14.51
C LEU A 47 -4.51 -3.18 -15.71
N THR A 48 -3.87 -3.32 -16.87
CA THR A 48 -4.52 -3.80 -18.08
C THR A 48 -4.21 -5.27 -18.26
N TYR A 49 -5.24 -6.09 -18.18
CA TYR A 49 -5.13 -7.53 -18.40
C TYR A 49 -5.66 -7.84 -19.80
N ALA A 50 -4.77 -8.26 -20.70
CA ALA A 50 -5.13 -8.62 -22.07
C ALA A 50 -5.64 -10.07 -22.07
N ILE A 51 -6.92 -10.25 -21.69
CA ILE A 51 -7.51 -11.59 -21.61
C ILE A 51 -7.72 -12.14 -23.02
N GLN A 52 -6.99 -13.20 -23.36
CA GLN A 52 -7.23 -13.95 -24.58
C GLN A 52 -8.42 -14.90 -24.41
N TRP A 53 -9.11 -15.17 -25.51
CA TRP A 53 -10.09 -16.24 -25.56
C TRP A 53 -9.41 -17.58 -25.21
N PRO A 54 -10.04 -18.48 -24.41
CA PRO A 54 -11.42 -18.46 -23.92
C PRO A 54 -11.61 -17.87 -22.50
N LEU A 55 -10.55 -17.34 -21.88
CA LEU A 55 -10.58 -16.89 -20.47
C LEU A 55 -11.50 -15.69 -20.23
N ASN A 56 -11.83 -14.92 -21.26
CA ASN A 56 -12.74 -13.78 -21.21
C ASN A 56 -14.19 -14.17 -20.89
N ILE A 57 -14.53 -15.46 -21.02
CA ILE A 57 -15.84 -16.00 -20.65
C ILE A 57 -16.00 -16.05 -19.12
N VAL A 58 -14.90 -16.27 -18.40
CA VAL A 58 -14.88 -16.35 -16.93
C VAL A 58 -14.57 -15.00 -16.31
N ILE A 59 -13.61 -14.26 -16.89
CA ILE A 59 -13.15 -12.97 -16.37
C ILE A 59 -13.82 -11.85 -17.16
N SER A 60 -14.83 -11.24 -16.55
CA SER A 60 -15.57 -10.11 -17.14
C SER A 60 -14.84 -8.77 -16.94
N GLN A 61 -15.22 -7.76 -17.73
CA GLN A 61 -14.69 -6.40 -17.59
C GLN A 61 -14.95 -5.81 -16.19
N ASP A 62 -16.11 -6.10 -15.60
CA ASP A 62 -16.48 -5.63 -14.26
C ASP A 62 -15.56 -6.21 -13.17
N MET A 63 -15.14 -7.47 -13.33
CA MET A 63 -14.16 -8.09 -12.44
C MET A 63 -12.78 -7.44 -12.55
N LEU A 64 -12.37 -7.04 -13.77
CA LEU A 64 -11.11 -6.34 -13.97
C LEU A 64 -11.10 -4.97 -13.26
N GLU A 65 -12.22 -4.26 -13.27
CA GLU A 65 -12.34 -3.01 -12.50
C GLU A 65 -12.22 -3.26 -10.98
N LYS A 66 -12.83 -4.33 -10.44
CA LYS A 66 -12.63 -4.72 -9.03
C LYS A 66 -11.15 -5.03 -8.74
N TYR A 67 -10.49 -5.77 -9.62
CA TYR A 67 -9.06 -6.06 -9.49
C TYR A 67 -8.20 -4.79 -9.48
N LYS A 68 -8.48 -3.82 -10.35
CA LYS A 68 -7.77 -2.53 -10.37
C LYS A 68 -7.91 -1.80 -9.05
N VAL A 69 -9.11 -1.75 -8.47
CA VAL A 69 -9.36 -1.09 -7.18
C VAL A 69 -8.57 -1.79 -6.06
N ILE A 70 -8.63 -3.12 -5.99
CA ILE A 70 -7.84 -3.90 -5.01
C ILE A 70 -6.35 -3.65 -5.21
N PHE A 71 -5.87 -3.75 -6.45
CA PHE A 71 -4.46 -3.58 -6.78
C PHE A 71 -3.94 -2.19 -6.37
N ARG A 72 -4.67 -1.12 -6.68
CA ARG A 72 -4.28 0.25 -6.26
C ARG A 72 -4.17 0.38 -4.75
N PHE A 73 -5.12 -0.21 -4.01
CA PHE A 73 -5.09 -0.20 -2.55
C PHE A 73 -3.85 -0.94 -2.00
N LEU A 74 -3.59 -2.14 -2.49
CA LEU A 74 -2.41 -2.92 -2.10
C LEU A 74 -1.11 -2.19 -2.46
N LEU A 75 -1.04 -1.61 -3.66
CA LEU A 75 0.12 -0.87 -4.12
C LEU A 75 0.40 0.34 -3.23
N ARG A 76 -0.64 1.07 -2.79
CA ARG A 76 -0.50 2.17 -1.84
C ARG A 76 0.16 1.71 -0.53
N ILE A 77 -0.28 0.58 0.01
CA ILE A 77 0.28 0.01 1.24
C ILE A 77 1.74 -0.40 1.06
N LEU A 78 2.07 -1.03 -0.09
CA LEU A 78 3.43 -1.40 -0.43
C LEU A 78 4.35 -0.19 -0.58
N ILE A 79 3.87 0.90 -1.20
CA ILE A 79 4.60 2.17 -1.29
C ILE A 79 4.88 2.72 0.10
N VAL A 80 3.88 2.79 0.98
CA VAL A 80 4.05 3.32 2.34
C VAL A 80 5.02 2.46 3.17
N LYS A 81 4.99 1.13 2.99
CA LYS A 81 5.99 0.24 3.58
C LYS A 81 7.41 0.61 3.11
N GLN A 82 7.58 0.87 1.82
CA GLN A 82 8.88 1.29 1.28
C GLN A 82 9.30 2.66 1.80
N VAL A 83 8.37 3.60 1.98
CA VAL A 83 8.61 4.90 2.61
C VAL A 83 9.15 4.76 4.02
N LEU A 84 8.64 3.81 4.81
CA LEU A 84 9.18 3.54 6.15
C LEU A 84 10.60 2.96 6.12
N ASN A 85 10.93 2.17 5.11
CA ASN A 85 12.31 1.73 4.89
C ASN A 85 13.23 2.91 4.55
N GLU A 86 12.77 3.85 3.72
CA GLU A 86 13.52 5.08 3.43
C GLU A 86 13.74 5.93 4.69
N ILE A 87 12.71 6.09 5.53
CA ILE A 87 12.84 6.76 6.83
C ILE A 87 13.91 6.06 7.69
N TRP A 88 13.92 4.72 7.74
CA TRP A 88 14.93 3.98 8.49
C TRP A 88 16.35 4.24 7.98
N VAL A 89 16.56 4.23 6.66
CA VAL A 89 17.87 4.54 6.06
C VAL A 89 18.29 5.97 6.43
N LEU A 90 17.39 6.95 6.30
CA LEU A 90 17.67 8.35 6.61
C LEU A 90 18.07 8.54 8.07
N LEU A 91 17.32 7.96 9.01
CA LEU A 91 17.64 8.05 10.44
C LEU A 91 18.95 7.33 10.78
N LYS A 92 19.25 6.20 10.13
CA LYS A 92 20.50 5.44 10.32
C LYS A 92 21.74 6.21 9.83
N SER A 93 21.60 7.06 8.83
CA SER A 93 22.71 7.89 8.32
C SER A 93 23.12 9.03 9.27
N CYS A 94 22.31 9.33 10.29
CA CYS A 94 22.61 10.36 11.28
C CYS A 94 23.69 9.85 12.26
N LYS A 95 24.82 10.55 12.35
CA LYS A 95 25.97 10.14 13.18
C LYS A 95 25.85 10.56 14.65
N GLN A 96 25.05 11.57 14.94
CA GLN A 96 24.89 12.16 16.26
C GLN A 96 23.74 11.47 17.00
N GLN A 97 24.03 10.88 18.17
CA GLN A 97 22.99 10.33 19.04
C GLN A 97 22.50 11.42 19.99
N ASN A 98 21.30 11.95 19.73
CA ASN A 98 20.62 12.91 20.60
C ASN A 98 19.22 12.40 21.00
N SER A 99 18.62 13.03 22.01
CA SER A 99 17.29 12.66 22.51
C SER A 99 16.20 12.77 21.42
N THR A 100 16.33 13.73 20.52
CA THR A 100 15.45 13.91 19.36
C THR A 100 15.50 12.72 18.40
N LEU A 101 16.68 12.22 18.05
CA LEU A 101 16.84 11.05 17.18
C LEU A 101 16.24 9.79 17.81
N SER A 102 16.41 9.61 19.12
CA SER A 102 15.76 8.52 19.87
C SER A 102 14.24 8.59 19.77
N GLN A 103 13.64 9.78 19.94
CA GLN A 103 12.19 9.98 19.78
C GLN A 103 11.73 9.67 18.34
N LEU A 104 12.49 10.09 17.32
CA LEU A 104 12.15 9.79 15.92
C LEU A 104 12.22 8.28 15.62
N HIS A 105 13.18 7.56 16.19
CA HIS A 105 13.22 6.10 16.11
C HIS A 105 12.00 5.45 16.76
N GLN A 106 11.53 5.96 17.89
CA GLN A 106 10.31 5.50 18.55
C GLN A 106 9.07 5.76 17.68
N TYR A 107 8.94 6.94 17.08
CA TYR A 107 7.84 7.27 16.17
C TYR A 107 7.82 6.33 14.97
N ARG A 108 8.98 6.13 14.32
CA ARG A 108 9.14 5.19 13.21
C ARG A 108 8.75 3.77 13.62
N HIS A 109 9.18 3.31 14.79
CA HIS A 109 8.86 1.96 15.26
C HIS A 109 7.34 1.74 15.40
N GLN A 110 6.61 2.72 15.92
CA GLN A 110 5.15 2.65 16.01
C GLN A 110 4.47 2.64 14.63
N MET A 111 4.92 3.49 13.71
CA MET A 111 4.43 3.48 12.32
C MET A 111 4.71 2.14 11.62
N GLN A 112 5.89 1.58 11.83
CA GLN A 112 6.27 0.26 11.32
C GLN A 112 5.39 -0.84 11.87
N HIS A 113 5.13 -0.84 13.17
CA HIS A 113 4.28 -1.84 13.81
C HIS A 113 2.87 -1.82 13.21
N PHE A 114 2.26 -0.64 13.08
CA PHE A 114 0.96 -0.49 12.44
C PHE A 114 0.95 -1.05 11.02
N MET A 115 1.94 -0.69 10.20
CA MET A 115 2.03 -1.18 8.82
C MET A 115 2.20 -2.70 8.74
N THR A 116 3.02 -3.29 9.61
CA THR A 116 3.18 -4.74 9.68
C THR A 116 1.86 -5.43 10.04
N VAL A 117 1.13 -4.91 11.03
CA VAL A 117 -0.18 -5.46 11.41
C VAL A 117 -1.19 -5.35 10.26
N LEU A 118 -1.27 -4.19 9.60
CA LEU A 118 -2.18 -3.95 8.48
C LEU A 118 -1.88 -4.88 7.30
N ILE A 119 -0.60 -5.03 6.91
CA ILE A 119 -0.20 -5.93 5.82
C ILE A 119 -0.53 -7.37 6.18
N ASN A 120 -0.21 -7.80 7.41
CA ASN A 120 -0.50 -9.17 7.83
C ASN A 120 -2.01 -9.47 7.86
N TYR A 121 -2.84 -8.50 8.26
CA TYR A 121 -4.29 -8.62 8.19
C TYR A 121 -4.75 -8.84 6.75
N ILE A 122 -4.34 -7.97 5.83
CA ILE A 122 -4.77 -8.04 4.42
C ILE A 122 -4.28 -9.32 3.76
N THR A 123 -3.01 -9.67 3.90
CA THR A 123 -2.45 -10.86 3.25
C THR A 123 -3.03 -12.15 3.84
N ASN A 124 -3.01 -12.29 5.17
CA ASN A 124 -3.30 -13.58 5.80
C ASN A 124 -4.77 -13.79 6.13
N GLN A 125 -5.51 -12.73 6.47
CA GLN A 125 -6.92 -12.85 6.87
C GLN A 125 -7.87 -12.52 5.73
N VAL A 126 -7.49 -11.59 4.84
CA VAL A 126 -8.35 -11.21 3.72
C VAL A 126 -8.05 -12.06 2.49
N ILE A 127 -6.85 -11.91 1.92
CA ILE A 127 -6.50 -12.50 0.62
C ILE A 127 -6.36 -14.02 0.74
N GLN A 128 -5.56 -14.52 1.70
CA GLN A 128 -5.28 -15.95 1.81
C GLN A 128 -6.55 -16.77 2.10
N ILE A 129 -7.39 -16.32 3.03
CA ILE A 129 -8.65 -17.00 3.35
C ILE A 129 -9.61 -16.93 2.15
N ALA A 130 -9.67 -15.78 1.48
CA ALA A 130 -10.49 -15.64 0.28
C ALA A 130 -10.05 -16.61 -0.82
N TRP A 131 -8.74 -16.70 -1.05
CA TRP A 131 -8.12 -17.56 -2.05
C TRP A 131 -8.33 -19.05 -1.78
N MET A 132 -8.12 -19.51 -0.55
CA MET A 132 -8.33 -20.92 -0.20
C MET A 132 -9.78 -21.36 -0.48
N GLU A 133 -10.75 -20.54 -0.09
CA GLU A 133 -12.16 -20.84 -0.32
C GLU A 133 -12.52 -20.80 -1.82
N PHE A 134 -11.92 -19.86 -2.57
CA PHE A 134 -12.08 -19.81 -4.02
C PHE A 134 -11.54 -21.06 -4.71
N MET A 135 -10.32 -21.48 -4.36
CA MET A 135 -9.70 -22.68 -4.92
C MET A 135 -10.50 -23.95 -4.59
N ARG A 136 -11.05 -24.04 -3.38
CA ARG A 136 -11.97 -25.13 -2.99
C ARG A 136 -13.20 -25.17 -3.90
N LYS A 137 -13.80 -24.02 -4.20
CA LYS A 137 -14.95 -23.91 -5.10
C LYS A 137 -14.60 -24.27 -6.54
N ILE A 138 -13.43 -23.84 -7.05
CA ILE A 138 -12.95 -24.24 -8.39
C ILE A 138 -12.79 -25.75 -8.48
N GLN A 139 -12.18 -26.39 -7.48
CA GLN A 139 -11.94 -27.84 -7.50
C GLN A 139 -13.24 -28.66 -7.52
N GLN A 140 -14.33 -28.11 -6.98
CA GLN A 140 -15.64 -28.76 -6.95
C GLN A 140 -16.52 -28.40 -8.16
N ALA A 141 -16.15 -27.36 -8.89
CA ALA A 141 -16.93 -26.85 -10.02
C ALA A 141 -16.89 -27.84 -11.20
N LYS A 142 -18.06 -28.13 -11.76
CA LYS A 142 -18.23 -28.99 -12.94
C LYS A 142 -18.46 -28.18 -14.21
N HIS A 143 -18.90 -26.92 -14.05
CA HIS A 143 -19.27 -26.05 -15.16
C HIS A 143 -18.52 -24.71 -15.10
N ILE A 144 -18.24 -24.15 -16.28
CA ILE A 144 -17.56 -22.84 -16.40
C ILE A 144 -18.31 -21.70 -15.69
N ASN A 145 -19.65 -21.76 -15.67
CA ASN A 145 -20.49 -20.79 -14.98
C ASN A 145 -20.27 -20.80 -13.46
N GLU A 146 -20.02 -21.98 -12.88
CA GLU A 146 -19.74 -22.13 -11.45
C GLU A 146 -18.37 -21.52 -11.10
N ILE A 147 -17.39 -21.69 -11.99
CA ILE A 147 -16.07 -21.06 -11.86
C ILE A 147 -16.20 -19.53 -11.92
N ALA A 148 -16.96 -19.00 -12.89
CA ALA A 148 -17.19 -17.57 -13.04
C ALA A 148 -17.92 -16.97 -11.82
N ALA A 149 -18.94 -17.65 -11.30
CA ALA A 149 -19.65 -17.23 -10.10
C ALA A 149 -18.75 -17.24 -8.86
N ALA A 150 -17.97 -18.31 -8.66
CA ALA A 150 -17.02 -18.41 -7.56
C ALA A 150 -15.95 -17.31 -7.62
N HIS A 151 -15.52 -16.94 -8.83
CA HIS A 151 -14.53 -15.87 -9.04
C HIS A 151 -15.10 -14.48 -8.73
N ASN A 152 -16.34 -14.21 -9.13
CA ASN A 152 -17.00 -12.97 -8.76
C ASN A 152 -17.15 -12.85 -7.25
N GLU A 153 -17.58 -13.93 -6.59
CA GLU A 153 -17.74 -13.98 -5.14
C GLU A 153 -16.41 -13.79 -4.39
N TYR A 154 -15.31 -14.37 -4.91
CA TYR A 154 -13.97 -14.14 -4.39
C TYR A 154 -13.61 -12.65 -4.39
N LEU A 155 -13.87 -11.96 -5.51
CA LEU A 155 -13.59 -10.54 -5.64
C LEU A 155 -14.47 -9.68 -4.74
N ASP A 156 -15.78 -9.96 -4.69
CA ASP A 156 -16.72 -9.22 -3.85
C ASP A 156 -16.36 -9.33 -2.37
N ARG A 157 -16.02 -10.54 -1.92
CA ARG A 157 -15.56 -10.78 -0.55
C ARG A 157 -14.21 -10.11 -0.27
N THR A 158 -13.28 -10.14 -1.22
CA THR A 158 -11.99 -9.45 -1.08
C THR A 158 -12.18 -7.93 -1.00
N MET A 159 -13.04 -7.34 -1.83
CA MET A 159 -13.40 -5.92 -1.79
C MET A 159 -14.01 -5.53 -0.44
N LEU A 160 -14.95 -6.32 0.06
CA LEU A 160 -15.58 -6.10 1.37
C LEU A 160 -14.55 -6.14 2.50
N ASN A 161 -13.74 -7.20 2.55
CA ASN A 161 -12.76 -7.42 3.61
C ASN A 161 -11.56 -6.45 3.55
N CYS A 162 -11.21 -5.94 2.38
CA CYS A 162 -10.22 -4.86 2.22
C CYS A 162 -10.79 -3.47 2.56
N LEU A 163 -12.05 -3.37 3.03
CA LEU A 163 -12.75 -2.13 3.34
C LEU A 163 -13.00 -1.24 2.12
N LEU A 164 -12.99 -1.81 0.91
CA LEU A 164 -13.15 -1.10 -0.37
C LEU A 164 -14.62 -0.96 -0.78
N THR A 165 -15.55 -1.12 0.16
CA THR A 165 -16.99 -0.97 -0.05
C THR A 165 -17.49 0.37 0.50
N PRO A 166 -18.56 0.94 -0.07
CA PRO A 166 -19.08 2.24 0.39
C PRO A 166 -19.44 2.25 1.87
N ASN A 167 -19.92 1.13 2.42
CA ASN A 167 -20.26 0.99 3.83
C ASN A 167 -19.04 1.07 4.75
N ALA A 168 -17.87 0.65 4.26
CA ALA A 168 -16.61 0.68 4.99
C ALA A 168 -15.79 1.97 4.74
N ALA A 169 -16.32 2.90 3.94
CA ALA A 169 -15.64 4.14 3.56
C ALA A 169 -15.12 4.97 4.76
N PRO A 170 -15.85 5.11 5.89
CA PRO A 170 -15.33 5.84 7.05
C PRO A 170 -14.02 5.25 7.58
N ILE A 171 -13.94 3.91 7.70
CA ILE A 171 -12.75 3.21 8.20
C ILE A 171 -11.61 3.31 7.17
N LEU A 172 -11.92 3.11 5.89
CA LEU A 172 -10.95 3.24 4.81
C LEU A 172 -10.36 4.66 4.75
N ASN A 173 -11.16 5.69 5.00
CA ASN A 173 -10.70 7.08 5.05
C ASN A 173 -9.71 7.30 6.20
N GLU A 174 -9.95 6.72 7.37
CA GLU A 174 -9.02 6.79 8.49
C GLU A 174 -7.73 6.01 8.19
N VAL A 175 -7.81 4.83 7.58
CA VAL A 175 -6.61 4.10 7.11
C VAL A 175 -5.81 4.94 6.12
N ASN A 176 -6.48 5.53 5.12
CA ASN A 176 -5.84 6.41 4.14
C ASN A 176 -5.23 7.65 4.79
N ARG A 177 -5.85 8.20 5.85
CA ARG A 177 -5.31 9.31 6.64
C ARG A 177 -4.03 8.90 7.34
N VAL A 178 -4.00 7.73 7.97
CA VAL A 178 -2.80 7.16 8.61
C VAL A 178 -1.67 6.99 7.59
N LEU A 179 -1.95 6.35 6.44
CA LEU A 179 -0.97 6.16 5.36
C LEU A 179 -0.39 7.49 4.86
N THR A 180 -1.24 8.51 4.70
CA THR A 180 -0.83 9.85 4.25
C THR A 180 0.04 10.56 5.29
N LEU A 181 -0.24 10.38 6.58
CA LEU A 181 0.58 10.95 7.66
C LEU A 181 1.98 10.34 7.72
N ILE A 182 2.12 9.04 7.46
CA ILE A 182 3.44 8.38 7.35
C ILE A 182 4.25 8.99 6.19
N ILE A 183 3.61 9.18 5.03
CA ILE A 183 4.22 9.83 3.87
C ILE A 183 4.66 11.26 4.21
N ARG A 184 3.77 12.05 4.83
CA ARG A 184 4.07 13.43 5.23
C ARG A 184 5.25 13.49 6.19
N PHE A 185 5.31 12.56 7.14
CA PHE A 185 6.42 12.45 8.09
C PHE A 185 7.76 12.22 7.36
N ARG A 186 7.79 11.35 6.34
CA ARG A 186 8.99 11.18 5.50
C ARG A 186 9.38 12.47 4.77
N CYS A 187 8.42 13.18 4.17
CA CYS A 187 8.71 14.46 3.48
C CYS A 187 9.30 15.51 4.43
N GLN A 188 8.74 15.63 5.64
CA GLN A 188 9.26 16.52 6.68
C GLN A 188 10.68 16.11 7.08
N LEU A 189 10.92 14.82 7.35
CA LEU A 189 12.26 14.34 7.72
C LEU A 189 13.32 14.64 6.65
N GLN A 190 12.98 14.52 5.36
CA GLN A 190 13.92 14.86 4.29
C GLN A 190 14.22 16.35 4.24
N THR A 191 13.20 17.19 4.40
CA THR A 191 13.34 18.65 4.43
C THR A 191 14.21 19.10 5.59
N TYR A 192 14.11 18.42 6.73
CA TYR A 192 14.83 18.72 7.96
C TYR A 192 16.09 17.85 8.15
N SER A 193 16.58 17.20 7.09
CA SER A 193 17.73 16.30 7.17
C SER A 193 19.01 16.98 7.68
N TRP A 194 19.15 18.29 7.45
CA TRP A 194 20.25 19.12 7.97
C TRP A 194 20.19 19.28 9.50
N ILE A 195 18.98 19.39 10.07
CA ILE A 195 18.75 19.56 11.51
C ILE A 195 19.17 18.31 12.28
N LEU A 196 18.97 17.13 11.68
CA LEU A 196 19.31 15.84 12.28
C LEU A 196 20.83 15.64 12.45
N ASN A 197 21.65 16.39 11.70
CA ASN A 197 23.11 16.34 11.79
C ASN A 197 23.71 17.46 12.66
N ALA A 198 22.88 18.39 13.15
CA ALA A 198 23.34 19.47 14.04
C ALA A 198 23.61 18.94 15.46
N THR A 199 24.70 19.40 16.07
CA THR A 199 25.14 18.98 17.41
C THR A 199 24.23 19.46 18.53
N HIS A 200 23.62 20.64 18.36
CA HIS A 200 22.60 21.18 19.25
C HIS A 200 21.34 21.46 18.44
N THR A 201 20.34 20.61 18.64
CA THR A 201 18.99 20.82 18.13
C THR A 201 18.14 21.39 19.26
N ASP A 202 17.68 22.64 19.14
CA ASP A 202 16.71 23.18 20.10
C ASP A 202 15.41 22.35 19.99
N PRO A 203 14.92 21.74 21.09
CA PRO A 203 13.64 21.05 21.11
C PRO A 203 12.45 21.94 20.68
N SER A 204 12.63 23.26 20.75
CA SER A 204 11.65 24.28 20.36
C SER A 204 11.73 24.67 18.87
N ASP A 205 12.63 24.07 18.09
CA ASP A 205 12.72 24.34 16.66
C ASP A 205 11.37 24.02 15.98
N PRO A 206 10.83 24.94 15.15
CA PRO A 206 9.55 24.75 14.47
C PRO A 206 9.51 23.45 13.65
N SER A 207 10.65 22.97 13.17
CA SER A 207 10.79 21.74 12.38
C SER A 207 10.58 20.48 13.22
N VAL A 208 11.14 20.45 14.44
CA VAL A 208 10.96 19.35 15.40
C VAL A 208 9.53 19.32 15.92
N GLN A 209 8.94 20.51 16.16
CA GLN A 209 7.52 20.64 16.51
C GLN A 209 6.60 20.16 15.36
N ALA A 210 6.95 20.47 14.11
CA ALA A 210 6.20 20.01 12.94
C ALA A 210 6.21 18.47 12.81
N LEU A 211 7.32 17.80 13.14
CA LEU A 211 7.40 16.34 13.17
C LEU A 211 6.57 15.74 14.31
N ARG A 212 6.66 16.32 15.51
CA ARG A 212 5.88 15.90 16.69
C ARG A 212 4.38 16.00 16.43
N THR A 213 3.91 17.14 15.92
CA THR A 213 2.49 17.37 15.61
C THR A 213 1.98 16.42 14.52
N THR A 214 2.79 16.09 13.51
CA THR A 214 2.42 15.05 12.52
C THR A 214 2.27 13.68 13.19
N PHE A 215 3.18 13.33 14.10
CA PHE A 215 3.09 12.06 14.84
C PHE A 215 1.89 12.00 15.79
N GLU A 216 1.56 13.09 16.49
CA GLU A 216 0.36 13.17 17.34
C GLU A 216 -0.91 12.98 16.52
N LYS A 217 -1.01 13.64 15.35
CA LYS A 217 -2.11 13.42 14.41
C LYS A 217 -2.19 11.97 13.94
N TYR A 218 -1.03 11.34 13.68
CA TYR A 218 -0.95 9.92 13.33
C TYR A 218 -1.48 9.04 14.48
N HIS A 219 -1.06 9.31 15.71
CA HIS A 219 -1.46 8.53 16.87
C HIS A 219 -2.98 8.64 17.10
N ILE A 220 -3.54 9.84 17.02
CA ILE A 220 -5.00 10.07 17.12
C ILE A 220 -5.74 9.32 15.99
N ALA A 221 -5.20 9.31 14.77
CA ALA A 221 -5.78 8.59 13.64
C ALA A 221 -5.78 7.07 13.81
N VAL A 222 -4.70 6.53 14.37
CA VAL A 222 -4.64 5.10 14.70
C VAL A 222 -5.66 4.79 15.80
N LEU A 223 -5.78 5.61 16.83
CA LEU A 223 -6.75 5.39 17.91
C LEU A 223 -8.21 5.47 17.43
N SER A 224 -8.53 6.31 16.45
CA SER A 224 -9.89 6.36 15.89
C SER A 224 -10.27 5.11 15.09
N LEU A 225 -9.31 4.28 14.66
CA LEU A 225 -9.60 2.99 14.02
C LEU A 225 -10.10 1.92 15.01
N PHE A 226 -9.88 2.11 16.31
CA PHE A 226 -10.20 1.14 17.37
C PHE A 226 -11.38 1.56 18.26
N LYS A 227 -12.07 2.64 17.93
CA LYS A 227 -13.28 3.12 18.63
C LYS A 227 -14.52 2.75 17.84
#